data_AF-A0AAU3PWM8-F1
#
_entry.id   AF-A0AAU3PWM8-F1
#
_cell.length_a   1.000
_cell.length_b   1.000
_cell.length_c   1.000
_cell.angle_alpha   90.00
_cell.angle_beta   90.00
_cell.angle_gamma   90.00
#
_symmetry.space_group_name_H-M   'P 1'
#
loop_
_entity.id
_entity.type
_entity.pdbx_description
1 polymer ?
#
loop_
_entity_poly.entity_id
_entity_poly.type
_entity_poly.pdbx_seq_one_letter_code
_entity_poly.pdbx_strand_id
1 'polypeptide(L)' 'MPPARHMSLIHEQNEFAEARAAEKAETARQSAIAARTVASHSENADDCQSLLAMLGLDALAGKHAKSMR' A
#
# COMPACT_ATOMS: atom_id res chain seq x y z
N MET A 1 39.41 17.54 7.42
CA MET A 1 38.54 17.86 6.26
C MET A 1 37.66 16.65 5.95
N PRO A 2 36.38 16.63 6.34
CA PRO A 2 35.42 15.77 5.64
C PRO A 2 34.20 16.60 5.20
N PRO A 3 33.85 16.62 3.91
CA PRO A 3 32.48 16.23 3.55
C PRO A 3 32.37 15.78 2.07
N ALA A 4 32.74 14.54 1.75
CA ALA A 4 32.45 13.99 0.42
C ALA A 4 31.49 12.79 0.49
N ARG A 5 31.50 12.05 1.61
CA ARG A 5 30.73 10.81 1.74
C ARG A 5 29.25 11.02 2.09
N HIS A 6 28.91 12.15 2.72
CA HIS A 6 27.55 12.40 3.20
C HIS A 6 26.59 12.86 2.10
N MET A 7 27.07 13.62 1.10
CA MET A 7 26.22 14.12 0.02
C MET A 7 25.81 13.03 -0.98
N SER A 8 26.69 12.07 -1.28
CA SER A 8 26.39 10.96 -2.19
C SER A 8 25.28 10.04 -1.64
N LEU A 9 25.36 9.73 -0.33
CA LEU A 9 24.40 8.86 0.34
C LEU A 9 22.98 9.46 0.36
N ILE A 10 22.84 10.77 0.58
CA ILE A 10 21.52 11.43 0.60
C ILE A 10 20.90 11.46 -0.79
N HIS A 11 21.70 11.61 -1.85
CA HIS A 11 21.20 11.62 -3.22
C HIS A 11 20.67 10.25 -3.65
N GLU A 12 21.41 9.17 -3.37
CA GLU A 12 20.93 7.79 -3.60
C GLU A 12 19.66 7.49 -2.78
N GLN A 13 19.64 7.85 -1.49
CA GLN A 13 18.47 7.65 -0.64
C GLN A 13 17.21 8.37 -1.16
N ASN A 14 17.37 9.51 -1.82
CA ASN A 14 16.27 10.26 -2.40
C ASN A 14 15.73 9.62 -3.69
N GLU A 15 16.60 9.09 -4.55
CA GLU A 15 16.21 8.37 -5.78
C GLU A 15 15.44 7.08 -5.44
N PHE A 16 15.88 6.35 -4.42
CA PHE A 16 15.14 5.20 -3.91
C PHE A 16 13.88 5.59 -3.11
N ALA A 17 13.81 6.80 -2.55
CA ALA A 17 12.63 7.25 -1.83
C ALA A 17 11.44 7.46 -2.78
N GLU A 18 11.68 8.01 -3.98
CA GLU A 18 10.66 8.15 -5.01
C GLU A 18 10.17 6.77 -5.49
N ALA A 19 11.09 5.86 -5.81
CA ALA A 19 10.76 4.50 -6.23
C ALA A 19 9.95 3.74 -5.16
N ARG A 20 10.36 3.84 -3.88
CA ARG A 20 9.66 3.22 -2.75
C ARG A 20 8.28 3.85 -2.51
N ALA A 21 8.14 5.16 -2.70
CA ALA A 21 6.85 5.83 -2.59
C ALA A 21 5.88 5.38 -3.69
N ALA A 22 6.38 5.26 -4.94
CA ALA A 22 5.62 4.74 -6.06
C ALA A 22 5.21 3.27 -5.85
N GLU A 23 6.13 2.42 -5.38
CA GLU A 23 5.85 1.03 -5.02
C GLU A 23 4.76 0.96 -3.95
N LYS A 24 4.90 1.71 -2.85
CA LYS A 24 3.93 1.74 -1.75
C LYS A 24 2.56 2.22 -2.21
N ALA A 25 2.51 3.21 -3.10
CA ALA A 25 1.26 3.70 -3.68
C ALA A 25 0.58 2.62 -4.53
N GLU A 26 1.35 1.88 -5.32
CA GLU A 26 0.83 0.79 -6.15
C GLU A 26 0.36 -0.40 -5.29
N THR A 27 1.13 -0.79 -4.28
CA THR A 27 0.71 -1.80 -3.29
C THR A 27 -0.59 -1.39 -2.59
N ALA A 28 -0.73 -0.12 -2.23
CA ALA A 28 -1.97 0.39 -1.62
C ALA A 28 -3.16 0.31 -2.58
N ARG A 29 -2.96 0.64 -3.87
CA ARG A 29 -4.01 0.49 -4.90
C ARG A 29 -4.42 -0.96 -5.08
N GLN A 30 -3.46 -1.86 -5.23
CA GLN A 30 -3.73 -3.30 -5.39
C GLN A 30 -4.43 -3.87 -4.16
N SER A 31 -4.01 -3.48 -2.96
CA SER A 31 -4.67 -3.85 -1.70
C SER A 31 -6.12 -3.37 -1.65
N ALA A 32 -6.39 -2.15 -2.11
CA ALA A 32 -7.74 -1.63 -2.16
C ALA A 32 -8.63 -2.34 -3.19
N ILE A 33 -8.08 -2.74 -4.34
CA ILE A 33 -8.79 -3.54 -5.34
C ILE A 33 -9.11 -4.92 -4.77
N ALA A 34 -8.11 -5.61 -4.19
CA ALA A 34 -8.29 -6.91 -3.58
C ALA A 34 -9.34 -6.88 -2.46
N ALA A 35 -9.29 -5.88 -1.57
CA ALA A 35 -10.29 -5.74 -0.52
C ALA A 35 -11.72 -5.54 -1.06
N ARG A 36 -11.88 -4.80 -2.15
CA ARG A 36 -13.18 -4.62 -2.82
C ARG A 36 -13.67 -5.90 -3.49
N THR A 37 -12.77 -6.65 -4.11
CA THR A 37 -13.08 -7.95 -4.72
C THR A 37 -13.57 -8.91 -3.65
N VAL A 38 -12.85 -9.04 -2.54
CA VAL A 38 -13.26 -9.87 -1.40
C VAL A 38 -14.62 -9.43 -0.86
N ALA A 39 -14.85 -8.13 -0.70
CA ALA A 39 -16.15 -7.60 -0.26
C ALA A 39 -17.30 -7.90 -1.25
N SER A 40 -17.01 -8.04 -2.55
CA SER A 40 -18.02 -8.36 -3.57
C SER A 40 -18.35 -9.85 -3.63
N HIS A 41 -17.44 -10.70 -3.16
CA HIS A 41 -17.57 -12.16 -3.20
C HIS A 41 -17.86 -12.81 -1.84
N SER A 42 -17.86 -12.02 -0.77
CA SER A 42 -18.17 -12.50 0.58
C SER A 42 -19.68 -12.59 0.80
N GLU A 43 -20.08 -13.58 1.59
CA GLU A 43 -21.51 -13.84 1.85
C GLU A 43 -22.07 -12.90 2.91
N ASN A 44 -21.23 -12.48 3.86
CA ASN A 44 -21.59 -11.57 4.94
C ASN A 44 -20.36 -10.77 5.44
N ALA A 45 -20.59 -9.86 6.40
CA ALA A 45 -19.55 -9.00 6.93
C ALA A 45 -18.46 -9.76 7.70
N ASP A 46 -18.81 -10.81 8.44
CA ASP A 46 -17.86 -11.60 9.24
C ASP A 46 -16.95 -12.47 8.36
N ASP A 47 -17.53 -13.05 7.31
CA ASP A 47 -16.82 -13.78 6.26
C ASP A 47 -15.85 -12.86 5.52
N CYS A 48 -16.31 -11.67 5.11
CA CYS A 48 -15.46 -10.65 4.50
C CYS A 48 -14.26 -10.29 5.39
N GLN A 49 -14.49 -10.05 6.69
CA GLN A 49 -13.41 -9.74 7.64
C GLN A 49 -12.41 -10.90 7.77
N SER A 50 -12.91 -12.13 7.81
CA SER A 50 -12.07 -13.33 7.90
C SER A 50 -11.20 -13.51 6.66
N LEU A 51 -11.77 -13.34 5.46
CA LEU A 51 -11.04 -13.40 4.19
C LEU A 51 -9.99 -12.30 4.07
N LEU A 52 -10.32 -11.06 4.47
CA LEU A 52 -9.37 -9.94 4.49
C LEU A 52 -8.20 -10.20 5.44
N ALA A 53 -8.48 -10.71 6.64
CA ALA A 53 -7.46 -11.06 7.61
C ALA A 53 -6.51 -12.16 7.09
N MET A 54 -7.02 -13.18 6.41
CA MET A 54 -6.20 -14.23 5.79
C MET A 54 -5.26 -13.69 4.70
N LEU A 55 -5.68 -12.64 3.99
CA LEU A 55 -4.89 -12.00 2.94
C LEU A 55 -3.98 -10.87 3.48
N GLY A 56 -4.03 -10.58 4.78
CA GLY A 56 -3.30 -9.45 5.37
C GLY A 56 -3.81 -8.08 4.88
N LEU A 57 -5.05 -8.03 4.40
CA LEU A 57 -5.68 -6.83 3.86
C LEU A 57 -6.54 -6.17 4.94
N ASP A 58 -6.59 -4.85 4.91
CA ASP A 58 -7.50 -4.08 5.76
C ASP A 58 -8.80 -3.80 4.99
N ALA A 59 -9.96 -3.98 5.62
CA ALA A 59 -11.26 -3.54 5.09
C ALA A 59 -11.24 -2.03 4.75
N LEU A 60 -10.43 -1.28 5.50
CA LEU A 60 -10.18 0.12 5.33
C LEU A 60 -9.29 0.44 4.12
N ALA A 61 -8.57 -0.53 3.53
CA ALA A 61 -7.84 -0.30 2.27
C ALA A 61 -8.82 -0.03 1.11
N GLY A 62 -9.92 -0.78 1.04
CA GLY A 62 -10.94 -0.64 -0.02
C GLY A 62 -11.69 0.70 0.01
N LYS A 63 -11.95 1.26 1.20
CA LYS A 63 -12.61 2.58 1.34
C LYS A 63 -11.72 3.75 0.91
N HIS A 64 -10.41 3.68 1.13
CA HIS A 64 -9.49 4.78 0.79
C HIS A 64 -9.40 4.96 -0.73
N ALA A 65 -9.50 3.88 -1.51
CA ALA A 65 -9.62 3.98 -2.97
C ALA A 65 -10.93 4.61 -3.45
N LYS A 66 -12.03 4.52 -2.69
CA LYS A 66 -13.30 5.18 -3.04
C LYS A 66 -13.26 6.69 -2.80
N SER A 67 -12.46 7.16 -1.84
CA SER A 67 -12.32 8.59 -1.52
C SER A 67 -11.44 9.37 -2.52
N MET A 68 -10.75 8.68 -3.44
CA MET A 68 -9.86 9.27 -4.44
C MET A 68 -10.52 9.34 -5.84
N ARG A 69 -11.83 9.11 -5.93
CA ARG A 69 -12.61 9.14 -7.18
C ARG A 69 -13.53 10.35 -7.25
#